data_AF-A0A1H3TB60-F1
#
_entry.id   AF-A0A1H3TB60-F1
#
_cell.length_a   1.000
_cell.length_b   1.000
_cell.length_c   1.000
_cell.angle_alpha   90.00
_cell.angle_beta   90.00
_cell.angle_gamma   90.00
#
_symmetry.space_group_name_H-M   'P 1'
#
loop_
_entity.id
_entity.type
_entity.pdbx_description
1 polymer ?
#
loop_
_entity_poly.entity_id
_entity_poly.type
_entity_poly.pdbx_seq_one_letter_code
_entity_poly.pdbx_strand_id
1 'polypeptide(L)'
;MTTLAVNPFLPDWEYVPDGEPRIFGDRLYLFGSHDRFGGLKYCMNDYVVWSAPLHDLGNWTSHGVVYRKDQDPGNPKGKIALWAPDVVQGADGRFYLYYGMQFVPRLSVAVADAPEGPYEFLGHVTDRDGAPLGSIAGQPFPFDPGVLVDDDGQVYLYFGFAPDNALTSRVMDKHKLEHEGAYVATLEPDMMTIAVGPRLIVPMVGKSEGSGFEGHEFFEAASIRKIGDTYYFVYSSIHGHELCYATSSRPSEGFRFGGVLISNGDIGLNGRTPRDALNYTANNHGGLVEIDGQWYIFYHRHTNRDQVSRQAAAEPIAIDGHGQFTQAEMTSSGLNNGPLPGIGEYPARIACVLQSAAGAKPVPYLSFFRSRSSHPYFTQTGRDREGDGDQYIANLRDGAVAGFKYFDLTETRSIAVDSRRGDGKIFISTELDGAPIASVRVPTHSGLSRASLPEGLGKETALYFRYRGTGATDFHTFTLGGASDV
;
A
#
# COMPACT_ATOMS: atom_id res chain seq x y z
N MET A 1 -17.96 -7.65 -20.02
CA MET A 1 -16.97 -6.55 -20.02
C MET A 1 -16.15 -6.76 -18.77
N THR A 2 -14.83 -6.87 -18.89
CA THR A 2 -13.92 -6.93 -17.73
C THR A 2 -13.96 -5.60 -17.01
N THR A 3 -14.03 -5.63 -15.68
CA THR A 3 -13.99 -4.42 -14.85
C THR A 3 -12.55 -3.89 -14.85
N LEU A 4 -12.36 -2.57 -14.89
CA LEU A 4 -11.01 -1.98 -14.87
C LEU A 4 -10.39 -2.14 -13.48
N ALA A 5 -9.15 -2.62 -13.43
CA ALA A 5 -8.41 -2.87 -12.19
C ALA A 5 -7.49 -1.68 -11.82
N VAL A 6 -8.09 -0.48 -11.72
CA VAL A 6 -7.40 0.79 -11.43
C VAL A 6 -6.76 0.85 -10.04
N ASN A 7 -5.90 1.83 -9.75
CA ASN A 7 -5.47 2.12 -8.39
C ASN A 7 -6.24 3.29 -7.75
N PRO A 8 -6.79 3.14 -6.52
CA PRO A 8 -6.86 1.92 -5.71
C PRO A 8 -7.80 0.90 -6.36
N PHE A 9 -7.47 -0.38 -6.21
CA PHE A 9 -8.19 -1.47 -6.87
C PHE A 9 -9.41 -1.95 -6.08
N LEU A 10 -9.50 -1.61 -4.80
CA LEU A 10 -10.70 -1.83 -3.99
C LEU A 10 -11.72 -0.69 -4.18
N PRO A 11 -13.00 -0.89 -3.77
CA PRO A 11 -13.99 0.18 -3.77
C PRO A 11 -13.50 1.44 -3.05
N ASP A 12 -13.98 2.59 -3.49
CA ASP A 12 -13.45 3.88 -3.05
C ASP A 12 -13.75 4.24 -1.59
N TRP A 13 -14.67 3.54 -0.94
CA TRP A 13 -14.95 3.65 0.49
C TRP A 13 -14.12 2.70 1.35
N GLU A 14 -13.33 1.81 0.74
CA GLU A 14 -12.59 0.76 1.45
C GLU A 14 -11.14 1.17 1.74
N TYR A 15 -10.69 0.84 2.96
CA TYR A 15 -9.40 1.27 3.51
C TYR A 15 -8.65 0.09 4.15
N VAL A 16 -8.13 -0.79 3.30
CA VAL A 16 -7.34 -1.97 3.69
C VAL A 16 -5.85 -1.74 3.41
N PRO A 17 -5.09 -1.10 4.31
CA PRO A 17 -3.63 -1.02 4.19
C PRO A 17 -2.94 -2.29 4.62
N ASP A 18 -1.61 -2.26 4.53
CA ASP A 18 -0.75 -3.37 4.91
C ASP A 18 -1.15 -4.65 4.15
N GLY A 19 -1.54 -4.46 2.89
CA GLY A 19 -2.18 -5.46 2.05
C GLY A 19 -1.19 -6.50 1.54
N GLU A 20 -1.24 -7.68 2.12
CA GLU A 20 -0.42 -8.84 1.80
C GLU A 20 -1.15 -9.71 0.75
N PRO A 21 -0.60 -9.83 -0.48
CA PRO A 21 -1.22 -10.60 -1.55
C PRO A 21 -0.88 -12.09 -1.43
N ARG A 22 -1.91 -12.94 -1.48
CA ARG A 22 -1.76 -14.41 -1.46
C ARG A 22 -2.60 -15.05 -2.55
N ILE A 23 -2.04 -16.01 -3.28
CA ILE A 23 -2.80 -16.84 -4.22
C ILE A 23 -3.17 -18.13 -3.51
N PHE A 24 -4.47 -18.42 -3.45
CA PHE A 24 -5.00 -19.69 -2.98
C PHE A 24 -6.01 -20.20 -4.00
N GLY A 25 -5.72 -21.37 -4.61
CA GLY A 25 -6.52 -21.88 -5.72
C GLY A 25 -6.44 -20.98 -6.95
N ASP A 26 -7.60 -20.61 -7.49
CA ASP A 26 -7.76 -19.79 -8.70
C ASP A 26 -8.02 -18.30 -8.40
N ARG A 27 -7.70 -17.85 -7.18
CA ARG A 27 -7.97 -16.48 -6.71
C ARG A 27 -6.76 -15.85 -6.06
N LEU A 28 -6.63 -14.55 -6.28
CA LEU A 28 -5.81 -13.64 -5.50
C LEU A 28 -6.62 -13.15 -4.30
N TYR A 29 -6.07 -13.25 -3.10
CA TYR A 29 -6.59 -12.70 -1.86
C TYR A 29 -5.73 -11.53 -1.39
N LEU A 30 -6.37 -10.55 -0.77
CA LEU A 30 -5.73 -9.47 -0.05
C LEU A 30 -6.09 -9.58 1.42
N PHE A 31 -5.08 -9.82 2.25
CA PHE A 31 -5.17 -9.75 3.70
C PHE A 31 -4.52 -8.46 4.15
N GLY A 32 -5.17 -7.69 5.00
CA GLY A 32 -4.57 -6.44 5.46
C GLY A 32 -5.18 -5.93 6.74
N SER A 33 -4.52 -4.91 7.27
CA SER A 33 -5.09 -4.03 8.27
C SER A 33 -6.39 -3.40 7.77
N HIS A 34 -7.22 -2.85 8.68
CA HIS A 34 -8.45 -2.17 8.29
C HIS A 34 -8.53 -0.78 8.97
N ASP A 35 -8.14 0.24 8.22
CA ASP A 35 -8.24 1.63 8.64
C ASP A 35 -9.71 2.06 8.70
N ARG A 36 -9.99 3.06 9.54
CA ARG A 36 -11.29 3.76 9.56
C ARG A 36 -11.09 5.10 8.90
N PHE A 37 -11.87 5.44 7.89
CA PHE A 37 -11.74 6.73 7.23
C PHE A 37 -11.77 7.88 8.24
N GLY A 38 -10.70 8.68 8.23
CA GLY A 38 -10.57 9.82 9.12
C GLY A 38 -10.41 9.45 10.60
N GLY A 39 -9.95 8.24 10.88
CA GLY A 39 -9.70 7.72 12.22
C GLY A 39 -8.73 8.54 13.07
N LEU A 40 -8.65 8.17 14.34
CA LEU A 40 -7.73 8.79 15.31
C LEU A 40 -6.43 8.00 15.46
N LYS A 41 -6.42 6.75 14.99
CA LYS A 41 -5.32 5.78 15.10
C LYS A 41 -5.37 4.85 13.89
N TYR A 42 -4.25 4.20 13.60
CA TYR A 42 -4.16 3.12 12.62
C TYR A 42 -5.14 1.98 12.92
N CYS A 43 -5.70 1.41 11.86
CA CYS A 43 -6.34 0.10 11.83
C CYS A 43 -7.46 -0.09 12.88
N MET A 44 -8.36 0.89 13.00
CA MET A 44 -9.40 0.89 14.04
C MET A 44 -10.52 -0.13 13.81
N ASN A 45 -10.68 -0.65 12.59
CA ASN A 45 -11.76 -1.57 12.24
C ASN A 45 -11.32 -3.04 12.42
N ASP A 46 -12.22 -3.99 12.17
CA ASP A 46 -11.93 -5.44 12.26
C ASP A 46 -11.35 -5.95 10.94
N TYR A 47 -10.65 -7.08 10.91
CA TYR A 47 -10.09 -7.57 9.65
C TYR A 47 -11.17 -7.98 8.66
N VAL A 48 -11.01 -7.51 7.44
CA VAL A 48 -11.78 -7.90 6.26
C VAL A 48 -10.85 -8.54 5.24
N VAL A 49 -11.40 -9.40 4.38
CA VAL A 49 -10.64 -10.02 3.29
C VAL A 49 -11.36 -9.75 1.98
N TRP A 50 -10.56 -9.47 0.96
CA TRP A 50 -11.01 -9.29 -0.40
C TRP A 50 -10.33 -10.30 -1.31
N SER A 51 -10.99 -10.72 -2.38
CA SER A 51 -10.35 -11.57 -3.40
C SER A 51 -10.85 -11.29 -4.81
N ALA A 52 -10.00 -11.54 -5.82
CA ALA A 52 -10.35 -11.47 -7.23
C ALA A 52 -9.96 -12.78 -7.95
N PRO A 53 -10.70 -13.19 -9.00
CA PRO A 53 -10.23 -14.24 -9.90
C PRO A 53 -8.89 -13.84 -10.55
N LEU A 54 -7.96 -14.78 -10.72
CA LEU A 54 -6.62 -14.48 -11.28
C LEU A 54 -6.69 -13.86 -12.70
N HIS A 55 -7.72 -14.18 -13.46
CA HIS A 55 -7.94 -13.67 -14.82
C HIS A 55 -8.95 -12.50 -14.89
N ASP A 56 -9.36 -11.93 -13.75
CA ASP A 56 -10.29 -10.79 -13.67
C ASP A 56 -9.97 -9.92 -12.44
N LEU A 57 -8.75 -9.35 -12.41
CA LEU A 57 -8.24 -8.56 -11.28
C LEU A 57 -8.98 -7.23 -11.04
N GLY A 58 -9.95 -6.87 -11.87
CA GLY A 58 -10.84 -5.73 -11.64
C GLY A 58 -12.10 -6.08 -10.86
N ASN A 59 -12.35 -7.37 -10.59
CA ASN A 59 -13.58 -7.85 -9.99
C ASN A 59 -13.35 -8.43 -8.59
N TRP A 60 -13.13 -7.53 -7.64
CA TRP A 60 -12.88 -7.88 -6.24
C TRP A 60 -14.18 -8.17 -5.50
N THR A 61 -14.21 -9.30 -4.79
CA THR A 61 -15.30 -9.76 -3.92
C THR A 61 -14.91 -9.53 -2.47
N SER A 62 -15.78 -8.84 -1.71
CA SER A 62 -15.64 -8.72 -0.26
C SER A 62 -16.11 -10.00 0.41
N HIS A 63 -15.34 -10.49 1.37
CA HIS A 63 -15.73 -11.59 2.25
C HIS A 63 -16.23 -11.09 3.62
N GLY A 64 -16.39 -9.78 3.78
CA GLY A 64 -16.80 -9.15 5.02
C GLY A 64 -15.77 -9.28 6.13
N VAL A 65 -16.23 -9.16 7.38
CA VAL A 65 -15.37 -9.29 8.57
C VAL A 65 -15.05 -10.77 8.81
N VAL A 66 -13.78 -11.12 8.68
CA VAL A 66 -13.30 -12.51 8.83
C VAL A 66 -12.72 -12.77 10.22
N TYR A 67 -12.27 -11.72 10.92
CA TYR A 67 -11.71 -11.81 12.27
C TYR A 67 -11.90 -10.50 13.04
N ARG A 68 -12.59 -10.56 14.18
CA ARG A 68 -12.86 -9.41 15.04
C ARG A 68 -11.76 -9.20 16.06
N LYS A 69 -11.52 -7.93 16.39
CA LYS A 69 -10.58 -7.52 17.44
C LYS A 69 -10.82 -8.19 18.79
N ASP A 70 -12.07 -8.50 19.12
CA ASP A 70 -12.48 -9.06 20.40
C ASP A 70 -12.43 -10.59 20.48
N GLN A 71 -12.10 -11.29 19.39
CA GLN A 71 -11.85 -12.73 19.40
C GLN A 71 -10.51 -13.08 20.07
N ASP A 72 -9.53 -12.16 20.08
CA ASP A 72 -8.29 -12.33 20.83
C ASP A 72 -8.56 -12.18 22.35
N PRO A 73 -8.27 -13.21 23.18
CA PRO A 73 -8.51 -13.15 24.63
C PRO A 73 -7.75 -12.03 25.34
N GLY A 74 -6.66 -11.53 24.76
CA GLY A 74 -5.90 -10.40 25.24
C GLY A 74 -6.45 -9.04 24.79
N ASN A 75 -7.55 -9.00 24.04
CA ASN A 75 -8.28 -7.80 23.62
C ASN A 75 -9.82 -7.95 23.75
N PRO A 76 -10.36 -8.39 24.90
CA PRO A 76 -11.77 -8.80 25.06
C PRO A 76 -12.79 -7.64 24.92
N LYS A 77 -12.31 -6.40 24.72
CA LYS A 77 -13.15 -5.21 24.49
C LYS A 77 -12.98 -4.63 23.07
N GLY A 78 -12.17 -5.27 22.21
CA GLY A 78 -11.88 -4.82 20.85
C GLY A 78 -11.29 -3.41 20.77
N LYS A 79 -10.53 -2.97 21.80
CA LYS A 79 -10.02 -1.59 21.89
C LYS A 79 -8.61 -1.42 21.31
N ILE A 80 -7.86 -2.51 21.20
CA ILE A 80 -6.52 -2.56 20.64
C ILE A 80 -6.67 -2.92 19.16
N ALA A 81 -6.08 -2.11 18.27
CA ALA A 81 -6.10 -2.38 16.83
C ALA A 81 -5.30 -3.64 16.49
N LEU A 82 -5.70 -4.34 15.43
CA LEU A 82 -4.94 -5.44 14.84
C LEU A 82 -4.18 -4.92 13.61
N TRP A 83 -2.91 -5.28 13.48
CA TRP A 83 -1.97 -4.72 12.52
C TRP A 83 -1.34 -5.81 11.65
N ALA A 84 -1.21 -5.49 10.35
CA ALA A 84 -0.39 -6.16 9.35
C ALA A 84 -0.51 -7.70 9.38
N PRO A 85 -1.66 -8.26 9.00
CA PRO A 85 -1.82 -9.70 8.97
C PRO A 85 -1.12 -10.32 7.76
N ASP A 86 -0.62 -11.53 7.94
CA ASP A 86 -0.20 -12.41 6.84
C ASP A 86 -0.79 -13.81 7.01
N VAL A 87 -1.12 -14.47 5.90
CA VAL A 87 -1.80 -15.76 5.86
C VAL A 87 -1.02 -16.76 5.03
N VAL A 88 -0.81 -17.95 5.59
CA VAL A 88 -0.29 -19.12 4.86
C VAL A 88 -1.17 -20.34 5.08
N GLN A 89 -1.17 -21.26 4.12
CA GLN A 89 -1.80 -22.57 4.28
C GLN A 89 -0.80 -23.53 4.93
N GLY A 90 -1.19 -24.14 6.05
CA GLY A 90 -0.38 -25.16 6.72
C GLY A 90 -0.46 -26.51 6.00
N ALA A 91 0.42 -27.44 6.40
CA ALA A 91 0.46 -28.80 5.84
C ALA A 91 -0.82 -29.62 6.09
N ASP A 92 -1.64 -29.21 7.06
CA ASP A 92 -2.95 -29.79 7.34
C ASP A 92 -4.09 -29.22 6.47
N GLY A 93 -3.77 -28.30 5.56
CA GLY A 93 -4.70 -27.66 4.64
C GLY A 93 -5.45 -26.47 5.21
N ARG A 94 -5.28 -26.14 6.50
CA ARG A 94 -5.91 -24.98 7.14
C ARG A 94 -5.11 -23.70 6.89
N PHE A 95 -5.76 -22.56 7.09
CA PHE A 95 -5.20 -21.24 6.86
C PHE A 95 -4.86 -20.57 8.18
N TYR A 96 -3.63 -20.10 8.32
CA TYR A 96 -3.09 -19.54 9.55
C TYR A 96 -2.79 -18.06 9.34
N LEU A 97 -3.53 -17.20 10.05
CA LEU A 97 -3.41 -15.75 10.02
C LEU A 97 -2.57 -15.28 11.21
N TYR A 98 -1.38 -14.77 10.92
CA TYR A 98 -0.47 -14.17 11.89
C TYR A 98 -0.70 -12.68 11.95
N TYR A 99 -0.76 -12.11 13.15
CA TYR A 99 -1.03 -10.67 13.31
C TYR A 99 -0.36 -10.07 14.54
N GLY A 100 -0.11 -8.75 14.47
CA GLY A 100 0.30 -7.91 15.58
C GLY A 100 -0.89 -7.18 16.22
N MET A 101 -0.74 -6.80 17.48
CA MET A 101 -1.67 -5.89 18.17
C MET A 101 -0.96 -4.58 18.48
N GLN A 102 -1.67 -3.45 18.37
CA GLN A 102 -1.13 -2.11 18.58
C GLN A 102 -0.23 -2.02 19.83
N PHE A 103 1.08 -1.94 19.59
CA PHE A 103 2.15 -1.86 20.59
C PHE A 103 2.06 -2.90 21.72
N VAL A 104 1.47 -4.06 21.44
CA VAL A 104 1.54 -5.22 22.32
C VAL A 104 2.66 -6.12 21.79
N PRO A 105 3.76 -6.31 22.54
CA PRO A 105 4.92 -7.06 22.04
C PRO A 105 4.65 -8.57 22.06
N ARG A 106 3.76 -9.03 21.17
CA ARG A 106 3.51 -10.44 20.87
C ARG A 106 2.95 -10.58 19.45
N LEU A 107 3.25 -11.70 18.80
CA LEU A 107 2.52 -12.14 17.62
C LEU A 107 1.47 -13.17 18.01
N SER A 108 0.31 -13.09 17.36
CA SER A 108 -0.81 -14.00 17.61
C SER A 108 -1.24 -14.67 16.31
N VAL A 109 -1.89 -15.82 16.44
CA VAL A 109 -2.30 -16.66 15.32
C VAL A 109 -3.78 -16.97 15.44
N ALA A 110 -4.50 -16.77 14.34
CA ALA A 110 -5.87 -17.25 14.15
C ALA A 110 -5.89 -18.30 13.03
N VAL A 111 -6.88 -19.18 13.03
CA VAL A 111 -6.97 -20.29 12.07
C VAL A 111 -8.36 -20.39 11.44
N ALA A 112 -8.42 -20.79 10.18
CA ALA A 112 -9.65 -21.04 9.43
C ALA A 112 -9.51 -22.28 8.52
N ASP A 113 -10.64 -22.85 8.12
CA ASP A 113 -10.70 -23.95 7.14
C ASP A 113 -10.67 -23.45 5.68
N ALA A 114 -10.88 -22.14 5.46
CA ALA A 114 -10.88 -21.49 4.15
C ALA A 114 -10.11 -20.16 4.21
N PRO A 115 -9.51 -19.68 3.11
CA PRO A 115 -8.73 -18.44 3.12
C PRO A 115 -9.57 -17.20 3.45
N GLU A 116 -10.85 -17.18 3.07
CA GLU A 116 -11.81 -16.14 3.41
C GLU A 116 -12.36 -16.23 4.86
N GLY A 117 -11.92 -17.20 5.64
CA GLY A 117 -12.39 -17.40 7.01
C GLY A 117 -13.74 -18.13 7.11
N PRO A 118 -14.51 -17.93 8.20
CA PRO A 118 -14.15 -17.10 9.35
C PRO A 118 -12.94 -17.67 10.11
N TYR A 119 -12.11 -16.79 10.67
CA TYR A 119 -10.97 -17.16 11.49
C TYR A 119 -11.37 -17.20 12.97
N GLU A 120 -10.76 -18.11 13.71
CA GLU A 120 -10.87 -18.19 15.16
C GLU A 120 -9.50 -18.11 15.82
N PHE A 121 -9.44 -17.50 17.00
CA PHE A 121 -8.19 -17.39 17.75
C PHE A 121 -7.62 -18.78 18.03
N LEU A 122 -6.36 -19.00 17.63
CA LEU A 122 -5.65 -20.24 17.87
C LEU A 122 -4.70 -20.12 19.06
N GLY A 123 -3.92 -19.04 19.12
CA GLY A 123 -2.91 -18.85 20.17
C GLY A 123 -1.95 -17.70 19.92
N HIS A 124 -0.85 -17.72 20.65
CA HIS A 124 0.27 -16.78 20.48
C HIS A 124 1.49 -17.54 19.98
N VAL A 125 2.39 -16.84 19.29
CA VAL A 125 3.71 -17.39 18.98
C VAL A 125 4.51 -17.49 20.27
N THR A 126 4.99 -18.69 20.60
CA THR A 126 5.70 -18.99 21.85
C THR A 126 7.04 -19.66 21.61
N ASP A 127 7.94 -19.64 22.59
CA ASP A 127 9.02 -20.61 22.65
C ASP A 127 8.50 -22.01 23.05
N ARG A 128 9.42 -22.98 23.14
CA ARG A 128 9.11 -24.37 23.51
C ARG A 128 8.65 -24.54 24.96
N ASP A 129 8.94 -23.58 25.83
CA ASP A 129 8.49 -23.58 27.23
C ASP A 129 7.11 -22.89 27.38
N GLY A 130 6.55 -22.40 26.27
CA GLY A 130 5.24 -21.74 26.21
C GLY A 130 5.27 -20.25 26.56
N ALA A 131 6.46 -19.63 26.67
CA ALA A 131 6.55 -18.19 26.88
C ALA A 131 6.29 -17.44 25.55
N PRO A 132 5.38 -16.44 25.52
CA PRO A 132 5.13 -15.67 24.31
C PRO A 132 6.38 -14.95 23.79
N LEU A 133 6.56 -14.93 22.48
CA LEU A 133 7.58 -14.10 21.84
C LEU A 133 7.38 -12.63 22.23
N GLY A 134 8.45 -11.96 22.66
CA GLY A 134 8.41 -10.57 23.13
C GLY A 134 8.07 -10.42 24.62
N SER A 135 7.99 -11.51 25.38
CA SER A 135 7.74 -11.48 26.84
C SER A 135 9.01 -11.48 27.69
N ILE A 136 10.17 -11.82 27.11
CA ILE A 136 11.46 -11.91 27.82
C ILE A 136 12.36 -10.75 27.40
N ALA A 137 12.98 -10.07 28.37
CA ALA A 137 13.91 -8.97 28.11
C ALA A 137 15.09 -9.43 27.23
N GLY A 138 15.47 -8.61 26.26
CA GLY A 138 16.49 -8.93 25.25
C GLY A 138 15.96 -9.73 24.06
N GLN A 139 14.69 -10.16 24.05
CA GLN A 139 14.09 -10.68 22.82
C GLN A 139 13.84 -9.54 21.81
N PRO A 140 13.85 -9.85 20.51
CA PRO A 140 13.42 -8.91 19.49
C PRO A 140 11.97 -8.48 19.66
N PHE A 141 11.64 -7.24 19.30
CA PHE A 141 10.29 -6.71 19.33
C PHE A 141 9.44 -7.33 18.20
N PRO A 142 8.42 -8.15 18.53
CA PRO A 142 7.55 -8.76 17.53
C PRO A 142 6.62 -7.73 16.88
N PHE A 143 6.71 -7.59 15.57
CA PHE A 143 5.94 -6.61 14.79
C PHE A 143 5.88 -7.02 13.32
N ASP A 144 4.77 -6.67 12.64
CA ASP A 144 4.51 -6.92 11.21
C ASP A 144 4.98 -8.29 10.72
N PRO A 145 4.24 -9.37 11.04
CA PRO A 145 4.64 -10.72 10.64
C PRO A 145 4.56 -10.93 9.12
N GLY A 146 5.59 -11.57 8.58
CA GLY A 146 5.59 -12.18 7.25
C GLY A 146 5.93 -13.67 7.38
N VAL A 147 5.25 -14.54 6.64
CA VAL A 147 5.34 -16.00 6.83
C VAL A 147 5.60 -16.72 5.52
N LEU A 148 6.47 -17.73 5.55
CA LEU A 148 6.70 -18.64 4.44
C LEU A 148 6.51 -20.07 4.91
N VAL A 149 5.72 -20.84 4.17
CA VAL A 149 5.78 -22.30 4.20
C VAL A 149 6.61 -22.70 3.00
N ASP A 150 7.80 -23.24 3.25
CA ASP A 150 8.76 -23.59 2.21
C ASP A 150 8.43 -24.96 1.59
N ASP A 151 9.09 -25.30 0.48
CA ASP A 151 8.81 -26.50 -0.31
C ASP A 151 9.03 -27.81 0.48
N ASP A 152 9.87 -27.78 1.51
CA ASP A 152 10.12 -28.91 2.42
C ASP A 152 9.13 -28.98 3.59
N GLY A 153 8.17 -28.04 3.65
CA GLY A 153 7.17 -27.91 4.71
C GLY A 153 7.68 -27.14 5.93
N GLN A 154 8.93 -26.67 5.95
CA GLN A 154 9.43 -25.83 7.03
C GLN A 154 8.75 -24.47 6.99
N VAL A 155 8.33 -24.01 8.16
CA VAL A 155 7.66 -22.72 8.34
C VAL A 155 8.65 -21.71 8.88
N TYR A 156 8.72 -20.55 8.23
CA TYR A 156 9.55 -19.42 8.60
C TYR A 156 8.67 -18.22 8.93
N LEU A 157 8.89 -17.63 10.11
CA LEU A 157 8.24 -16.42 10.58
C LEU A 157 9.25 -15.28 10.59
N TYR A 158 8.99 -14.25 9.80
CA TYR A 158 9.75 -13.01 9.70
C TYR A 158 9.00 -11.90 10.42
N PHE A 159 9.72 -11.05 11.13
CA PHE A 159 9.12 -9.96 11.90
C PHE A 159 10.18 -8.96 12.34
N GLY A 160 9.75 -7.78 12.79
CA GLY A 160 10.63 -6.83 13.45
C GLY A 160 10.14 -5.40 13.35
N PHE A 161 10.67 -4.54 14.21
CA PHE A 161 10.44 -3.10 14.17
C PHE A 161 11.70 -2.37 14.59
N ALA A 162 12.17 -1.42 13.77
CA ALA A 162 13.45 -0.74 13.97
C ALA A 162 13.36 0.78 13.70
N PRO A 163 12.60 1.53 14.52
CA PRO A 163 12.49 2.97 14.37
C PRO A 163 13.74 3.73 14.86
N ASP A 164 14.17 4.73 14.09
CA ASP A 164 15.29 5.64 14.45
C ASP A 164 14.83 6.97 15.07
N ASN A 165 13.63 7.00 15.66
CA ASN A 165 13.16 8.20 16.34
C ASN A 165 13.11 7.97 17.84
N ALA A 166 13.75 8.88 18.58
CA ALA A 166 13.91 8.78 20.03
C ALA A 166 12.59 8.68 20.81
N LEU A 167 11.47 9.13 20.25
CA LEU A 167 10.16 9.01 20.90
C LEU A 167 9.64 7.57 20.84
N THR A 168 9.63 6.96 19.66
CA THR A 168 9.21 5.57 19.48
C THR A 168 10.17 4.63 20.20
N SER A 169 11.49 4.83 20.09
CA SER A 169 12.47 4.01 20.82
C SER A 169 12.23 4.07 22.34
N ARG A 170 11.95 5.25 22.92
CA ARG A 170 11.59 5.36 24.36
C ARG A 170 10.32 4.62 24.75
N VAL A 171 9.33 4.52 23.85
CA VAL A 171 8.12 3.73 24.10
C VAL A 171 8.46 2.25 24.11
N MET A 172 9.30 1.80 23.17
CA MET A 172 9.74 0.42 23.06
C MET A 172 10.68 0.00 24.19
N ASP A 173 11.58 0.89 24.63
CA ASP A 173 12.54 0.65 25.71
C ASP A 173 11.87 0.26 27.03
N LYS A 174 10.60 0.66 27.24
CA LYS A 174 9.80 0.23 28.39
C LYS A 174 9.64 -1.29 28.47
N HIS A 175 9.65 -1.96 27.32
CA HIS A 175 9.54 -3.42 27.22
C HIS A 175 10.89 -4.12 27.38
N LYS A 176 12.02 -3.39 27.33
CA LYS A 176 13.39 -3.95 27.35
C LYS A 176 13.61 -5.00 26.25
N LEU A 177 13.02 -4.75 25.07
CA LEU A 177 13.14 -5.59 23.89
C LEU A 177 14.09 -4.95 22.87
N GLU A 178 14.75 -5.81 22.10
CA GLU A 178 15.63 -5.42 21.01
C GLU A 178 14.83 -4.94 19.79
N HIS A 179 15.37 -3.96 19.07
CA HIS A 179 14.78 -3.38 17.86
C HIS A 179 15.86 -3.15 16.80
N GLU A 180 16.67 -4.18 16.57
CA GLU A 180 17.90 -4.08 15.79
C GLU A 180 17.73 -4.33 14.30
N GLY A 181 16.51 -4.59 13.84
CA GLY A 181 16.19 -4.83 12.44
C GLY A 181 15.10 -5.89 12.25
N ALA A 182 15.16 -6.60 11.13
CA ALA A 182 14.29 -7.74 10.82
C ALA A 182 14.89 -9.04 11.34
N TYR A 183 14.04 -9.90 11.87
CA TYR A 183 14.39 -11.20 12.42
C TYR A 183 13.60 -12.31 11.73
N VAL A 184 14.15 -13.51 11.77
CA VAL A 184 13.51 -14.75 11.32
C VAL A 184 13.57 -15.82 12.40
N ALA A 185 12.47 -16.55 12.57
CA ALA A 185 12.38 -17.76 13.37
C ALA A 185 11.80 -18.90 12.52
N THR A 186 12.17 -20.13 12.83
CA THR A 186 11.48 -21.32 12.30
C THR A 186 10.42 -21.75 13.29
N LEU A 187 9.27 -22.22 12.79
CA LEU A 187 8.19 -22.74 13.60
C LEU A 187 8.13 -24.27 13.53
N GLU A 188 7.66 -24.89 14.60
CA GLU A 188 7.25 -26.29 14.63
C GLU A 188 5.97 -26.48 13.77
N PRO A 189 5.59 -27.73 13.42
CA PRO A 189 4.41 -28.01 12.60
C PRO A 189 3.06 -27.55 13.19
N ASP A 190 3.05 -27.12 14.45
CA ASP A 190 1.86 -26.54 15.10
C ASP A 190 1.58 -25.08 14.69
N MET A 191 2.47 -24.49 13.88
CA MET A 191 2.39 -23.13 13.35
C MET A 191 2.48 -22.02 14.42
N MET A 192 2.92 -22.32 15.65
CA MET A 192 2.98 -21.31 16.72
C MET A 192 4.20 -21.45 17.63
N THR A 193 4.80 -22.63 17.73
CA THR A 193 5.95 -22.86 18.59
C THR A 193 7.25 -22.58 17.83
N ILE A 194 8.11 -21.70 18.34
CA ILE A 194 9.43 -21.41 17.77
C ILE A 194 10.34 -22.63 17.96
N ALA A 195 10.81 -23.20 16.85
CA ALA A 195 11.76 -24.31 16.83
C ALA A 195 13.22 -23.83 16.94
N VAL A 196 13.59 -22.81 16.15
CA VAL A 196 14.94 -22.20 16.11
C VAL A 196 14.82 -20.71 15.84
N GLY A 197 15.61 -19.90 16.56
CA GLY A 197 15.69 -18.43 16.39
C GLY A 197 15.14 -17.68 17.62
N PRO A 198 14.89 -16.36 17.50
CA PRO A 198 15.02 -15.55 16.29
C PRO A 198 16.47 -15.24 15.87
N ARG A 199 16.70 -14.92 14.60
CA ARG A 199 18.00 -14.47 14.04
C ARG A 199 17.84 -13.18 13.26
N LEU A 200 18.74 -12.21 13.44
CA LEU A 200 18.74 -10.96 12.67
C LEU A 200 19.13 -11.24 11.20
N ILE A 201 18.36 -10.70 10.25
CA ILE A 201 18.58 -10.88 8.81
C ILE A 201 18.78 -9.58 8.02
N VAL A 202 18.18 -8.47 8.46
CA VAL A 202 18.36 -7.14 7.87
C VAL A 202 18.56 -6.14 9.01
N PRO A 203 19.67 -5.39 9.03
CA PRO A 203 19.99 -4.51 10.15
C PRO A 203 19.19 -3.20 10.13
N MET A 204 19.05 -2.60 11.31
CA MET A 204 18.61 -1.22 11.50
C MET A 204 19.71 -0.21 11.14
N VAL A 205 19.31 1.05 11.02
CA VAL A 205 20.24 2.19 10.92
C VAL A 205 21.18 2.26 12.13
N GLY A 206 22.45 2.55 11.88
CA GLY A 206 23.50 2.56 12.90
C GLY A 206 24.08 1.18 13.22
N LYS A 207 23.51 0.09 12.68
CA LYS A 207 24.07 -1.27 12.72
C LYS A 207 24.34 -1.86 11.32
N SER A 208 24.16 -1.06 10.27
CA SER A 208 24.24 -1.45 8.87
C SER A 208 25.62 -1.28 8.24
N GLU A 209 26.63 -0.79 8.97
CA GLU A 209 27.96 -0.49 8.38
C GLU A 209 28.60 -1.74 7.76
N GLY A 210 28.92 -1.65 6.46
CA GLY A 210 29.48 -2.73 5.65
C GLY A 210 28.48 -3.80 5.22
N SER A 211 27.18 -3.65 5.52
CA SER A 211 26.16 -4.66 5.23
C SER A 211 25.56 -4.55 3.82
N GLY A 212 25.69 -3.38 3.17
CA GLY A 212 25.04 -3.07 1.90
C GLY A 212 23.61 -2.55 2.03
N PHE A 213 23.08 -2.44 3.24
CA PHE A 213 21.75 -1.88 3.54
C PHE A 213 21.78 -0.38 3.85
N GLU A 214 22.95 0.27 3.83
CA GLU A 214 23.11 1.67 4.20
C GLU A 214 22.21 2.60 3.37
N GLY A 215 21.42 3.41 4.07
CA GLY A 215 20.42 4.30 3.47
C GLY A 215 19.06 3.64 3.23
N HIS A 216 18.99 2.31 3.22
CA HIS A 216 17.76 1.53 3.04
C HIS A 216 17.61 0.48 4.14
N GLU A 217 18.03 0.80 5.36
CA GLU A 217 17.95 -0.10 6.51
C GLU A 217 16.50 -0.46 6.86
N PHE A 218 16.33 -1.58 7.56
CA PHE A 218 15.01 -2.07 7.93
C PHE A 218 14.29 -1.10 8.88
N PHE A 219 12.98 -0.91 8.64
CA PHE A 219 12.07 -0.22 9.54
C PHE A 219 10.94 -1.14 10.03
N GLU A 220 10.14 -1.70 9.11
CA GLU A 220 8.97 -2.56 9.40
C GLU A 220 8.55 -3.37 8.15
N ALA A 221 7.32 -3.93 8.15
CA ALA A 221 6.66 -4.53 6.99
C ALA A 221 7.32 -5.79 6.42
N ALA A 222 7.66 -6.78 7.26
CA ALA A 222 8.26 -8.02 6.78
C ALA A 222 7.30 -8.80 5.85
N SER A 223 7.74 -9.09 4.63
CA SER A 223 7.04 -9.96 3.68
C SER A 223 8.05 -10.79 2.90
N ILE A 224 7.79 -12.07 2.68
CA ILE A 224 8.79 -13.02 2.13
C ILE A 224 8.20 -13.80 0.97
N ARG A 225 8.97 -13.94 -0.12
CA ARG A 225 8.66 -14.82 -1.24
C ARG A 225 9.83 -15.74 -1.55
N LYS A 226 9.53 -16.88 -2.15
CA LYS A 226 10.52 -17.75 -2.78
C LYS A 226 10.28 -17.74 -4.28
N ILE A 227 11.33 -17.46 -5.05
CA ILE A 227 11.33 -17.46 -6.52
C ILE A 227 12.45 -18.40 -6.96
N GLY A 228 12.08 -19.59 -7.44
CA GLY A 228 13.03 -20.68 -7.66
C GLY A 228 13.79 -21.00 -6.37
N ASP A 229 15.11 -20.97 -6.40
CA ASP A 229 15.98 -21.27 -5.25
C ASP A 229 16.34 -20.03 -4.41
N THR A 230 15.73 -18.87 -4.69
CA THR A 230 16.07 -17.58 -4.05
C THR A 230 14.91 -17.05 -3.22
N TYR A 231 15.22 -16.60 -2.01
CA TYR A 231 14.30 -15.93 -1.10
C TYR A 231 14.38 -14.42 -1.30
N TYR A 232 13.22 -13.78 -1.43
CA TYR A 232 13.03 -12.35 -1.64
C TYR A 232 12.29 -11.78 -0.43
N PHE A 233 13.04 -11.09 0.44
CA PHE A 233 12.52 -10.44 1.63
C PHE A 233 12.17 -8.99 1.30
N VAL A 234 10.88 -8.69 1.22
CA VAL A 234 10.30 -7.36 1.06
C VAL A 234 10.16 -6.70 2.43
N TYR A 235 10.47 -5.41 2.50
CA TYR A 235 10.36 -4.64 3.75
C TYR A 235 10.22 -3.14 3.49
N SER A 236 9.68 -2.40 4.46
CA SER A 236 9.74 -0.93 4.46
C SER A 236 11.07 -0.48 5.04
N SER A 237 11.76 0.41 4.33
CA SER A 237 13.02 0.97 4.82
C SER A 237 12.80 2.10 5.83
N ILE A 238 13.89 2.59 6.43
CA ILE A 238 13.90 3.75 7.34
C ILE A 238 13.35 5.04 6.70
N HIS A 239 13.28 5.11 5.37
CA HIS A 239 12.63 6.21 4.67
C HIS A 239 11.10 6.19 4.81
N GLY A 240 10.52 5.04 5.14
CA GLY A 240 9.09 4.81 5.38
C GLY A 240 8.21 4.84 4.12
N HIS A 241 8.57 5.63 3.11
CA HIS A 241 7.76 5.84 1.90
C HIS A 241 7.93 4.79 0.81
N GLU A 242 8.75 3.78 1.05
CA GLU A 242 9.17 2.82 0.04
C GLU A 242 9.17 1.40 0.58
N LEU A 243 8.94 0.46 -0.33
CA LEU A 243 9.23 -0.95 -0.11
C LEU A 243 10.51 -1.30 -0.86
N CYS A 244 11.41 -1.96 -0.17
CA CYS A 244 12.66 -2.50 -0.67
C CYS A 244 12.59 -4.01 -0.71
N TYR A 245 13.60 -4.63 -1.32
CA TYR A 245 13.81 -6.08 -1.19
C TYR A 245 15.26 -6.43 -0.90
N ALA A 246 15.44 -7.59 -0.30
CA ALA A 246 16.72 -8.26 -0.13
C ALA A 246 16.62 -9.71 -0.60
N THR A 247 17.72 -10.26 -1.11
CA THR A 247 17.76 -11.64 -1.62
C THR A 247 18.74 -12.52 -0.85
N SER A 248 18.40 -13.80 -0.71
CA SER A 248 19.31 -14.83 -0.19
C SER A 248 19.02 -16.18 -0.83
N SER A 249 20.02 -17.06 -0.89
CA SER A 249 19.82 -18.49 -1.20
C SER A 249 19.45 -19.32 0.03
N ARG A 250 19.34 -18.69 1.20
CA ARG A 250 18.95 -19.32 2.46
C ARG A 250 17.82 -18.52 3.11
N PRO A 251 16.79 -19.17 3.64
CA PRO A 251 15.62 -18.47 4.19
C PRO A 251 15.96 -17.68 5.44
N SER A 252 17.02 -18.03 6.18
CA SER A 252 17.27 -17.51 7.51
C SER A 252 18.55 -16.68 7.70
N GLU A 253 19.31 -16.40 6.64
CA GLU A 253 20.60 -15.69 6.74
C GLU A 253 21.09 -15.23 5.36
N GLY A 254 22.09 -14.34 5.34
CA GLY A 254 22.83 -14.01 4.12
C GLY A 254 22.09 -13.09 3.14
N PHE A 255 21.04 -12.41 3.59
CA PHE A 255 20.29 -11.46 2.78
C PHE A 255 21.16 -10.29 2.32
N ARG A 256 21.00 -9.90 1.06
CA ARG A 256 21.68 -8.77 0.44
C ARG A 256 20.66 -7.83 -0.18
N PHE A 257 20.82 -6.53 0.05
CA PHE A 257 19.96 -5.51 -0.53
C PHE A 257 19.88 -5.66 -2.06
N GLY A 258 18.65 -5.64 -2.58
CA GLY A 258 18.35 -5.79 -4.00
C GLY A 258 17.88 -4.49 -4.68
N GLY A 259 17.39 -3.52 -3.91
CA GLY A 259 16.88 -2.25 -4.44
C GLY A 259 15.49 -1.88 -3.92
N VAL A 260 14.97 -0.78 -4.45
CA VAL A 260 13.62 -0.28 -4.18
C VAL A 260 12.63 -0.93 -5.15
N LEU A 261 11.51 -1.45 -4.63
CA LEU A 261 10.41 -2.01 -5.42
C LEU A 261 9.37 -0.95 -5.80
N ILE A 262 8.98 -0.09 -4.85
CA ILE A 262 7.96 0.96 -5.06
C ILE A 262 8.17 2.10 -4.04
N SER A 263 7.83 3.33 -4.42
CA SER A 263 7.86 4.50 -3.53
C SER A 263 6.60 5.34 -3.72
N ASN A 264 5.94 5.75 -2.63
CA ASN A 264 4.71 6.54 -2.68
C ASN A 264 4.85 7.88 -3.43
N GLY A 265 6.07 8.36 -3.67
CA GLY A 265 6.34 9.59 -4.41
C GLY A 265 7.11 9.40 -5.70
N ASP A 266 7.25 8.16 -6.19
CA ASP A 266 8.18 7.75 -7.25
C ASP A 266 9.63 8.21 -6.97
N ILE A 267 10.02 8.34 -5.69
CA ILE A 267 11.38 8.72 -5.26
C ILE A 267 12.34 7.61 -5.67
N GLY A 268 13.51 7.95 -6.20
CA GLY A 268 14.49 7.01 -6.78
C GLY A 268 14.30 6.79 -8.29
N LEU A 269 13.06 6.77 -8.76
CA LEU A 269 12.76 6.58 -10.18
C LEU A 269 13.19 7.80 -11.01
N ASN A 270 13.93 7.58 -12.09
CA ASN A 270 14.44 8.64 -12.99
C ASN A 270 15.22 9.75 -12.25
N GLY A 271 15.95 9.40 -11.18
CA GLY A 271 16.76 10.34 -10.40
C GLY A 271 15.95 11.25 -9.47
N ARG A 272 14.66 10.96 -9.25
CA ARG A 272 13.78 11.75 -8.41
C ARG A 272 14.23 11.76 -6.96
N THR A 273 14.34 12.95 -6.37
CA THR A 273 14.66 13.13 -4.95
C THR A 273 13.38 13.33 -4.13
N PRO A 274 13.43 13.27 -2.78
CA PRO A 274 12.27 13.61 -1.95
C PRO A 274 11.67 15.00 -2.20
N ARG A 275 12.44 15.95 -2.74
CA ARG A 275 11.93 17.30 -3.09
C ARG A 275 11.03 17.29 -4.32
N ASP A 276 11.20 16.29 -5.17
CA ASP A 276 10.55 16.17 -6.47
C ASP A 276 9.43 15.11 -6.43
N ALA A 277 9.06 14.65 -5.23
CA ALA A 277 8.07 13.61 -5.01
C ALA A 277 6.74 13.95 -5.72
N LEU A 278 6.22 12.99 -6.47
CA LEU A 278 5.00 13.17 -7.27
C LEU A 278 3.71 12.96 -6.48
N ASN A 279 3.80 12.43 -5.28
CA ASN A 279 2.66 12.24 -4.39
C ASN A 279 3.09 12.42 -2.93
N TYR A 280 2.09 12.51 -2.05
CA TYR A 280 2.34 12.60 -0.62
C TYR A 280 2.82 11.26 -0.07
N THR A 281 3.80 11.32 0.82
CA THR A 281 4.50 10.13 1.33
C THR A 281 4.26 9.92 2.83
N ALA A 282 4.37 8.69 3.30
CA ALA A 282 4.39 8.30 4.70
C ALA A 282 4.76 6.81 4.77
N ASN A 283 4.43 6.08 5.84
CA ASN A 283 4.68 4.64 5.93
C ASN A 283 4.12 3.87 4.72
N ASN A 284 4.74 2.73 4.41
CA ASN A 284 4.38 1.88 3.29
C ASN A 284 4.49 0.41 3.71
N HIS A 285 3.65 -0.47 3.16
CA HIS A 285 3.57 -1.87 3.55
C HIS A 285 2.86 -2.68 2.45
N GLY A 286 3.35 -3.88 2.16
CA GLY A 286 2.74 -4.84 1.24
C GLY A 286 3.74 -5.92 0.80
N GLY A 287 3.43 -6.64 -0.28
CA GLY A 287 4.20 -7.80 -0.72
C GLY A 287 4.17 -8.02 -2.23
N LEU A 288 4.93 -9.01 -2.70
CA LEU A 288 5.02 -9.39 -4.12
C LEU A 288 4.11 -10.56 -4.45
N VAL A 289 3.60 -10.64 -5.67
CA VAL A 289 2.92 -11.84 -6.18
C VAL A 289 3.08 -11.95 -7.69
N GLU A 290 3.21 -13.18 -8.19
CA GLU A 290 3.20 -13.46 -9.63
C GLU A 290 1.81 -13.96 -10.05
N ILE A 291 1.25 -13.36 -11.09
CA ILE A 291 -0.04 -13.74 -11.68
C ILE A 291 0.17 -13.88 -13.18
N ASP A 292 -0.06 -15.07 -13.73
CA ASP A 292 0.07 -15.36 -15.17
C ASP A 292 1.40 -14.89 -15.81
N GLY A 293 2.51 -15.03 -15.08
CA GLY A 293 3.85 -14.62 -15.54
C GLY A 293 4.19 -13.14 -15.36
N GLN A 294 3.27 -12.34 -14.81
CA GLN A 294 3.48 -10.94 -14.46
C GLN A 294 3.63 -10.80 -12.94
N TRP A 295 4.73 -10.19 -12.50
CA TRP A 295 4.92 -9.82 -11.10
C TRP A 295 4.21 -8.51 -10.77
N TYR A 296 3.65 -8.43 -9.57
CA TYR A 296 3.03 -7.24 -9.02
C TYR A 296 3.58 -6.94 -7.63
N ILE A 297 3.81 -5.65 -7.36
CA ILE A 297 4.10 -5.15 -6.01
C ILE A 297 2.83 -4.53 -5.43
N PHE A 298 2.36 -5.08 -4.31
CA PHE A 298 1.26 -4.54 -3.53
C PHE A 298 1.80 -3.59 -2.47
N TYR A 299 1.07 -2.50 -2.25
CA TYR A 299 1.45 -1.43 -1.33
C TYR A 299 0.20 -0.65 -0.90
N HIS A 300 0.38 0.44 -0.16
CA HIS A 300 -0.73 1.35 0.13
C HIS A 300 -0.35 2.81 -0.10
N ARG A 301 -1.36 3.67 -0.25
CA ARG A 301 -1.19 5.12 -0.35
C ARG A 301 -2.06 5.86 0.65
N HIS A 302 -1.73 7.12 0.92
CA HIS A 302 -2.38 7.92 1.95
C HIS A 302 -3.48 8.82 1.39
N THR A 303 -4.60 8.90 2.11
CA THR A 303 -5.69 9.83 1.83
C THR A 303 -5.96 10.73 3.04
N ASN A 304 -6.87 11.69 2.90
CA ASN A 304 -7.38 12.53 3.98
C ASN A 304 -6.35 13.40 4.74
N ARG A 305 -5.12 13.51 4.20
CA ARG A 305 -3.97 14.24 4.79
C ARG A 305 -3.46 13.60 6.09
N ASP A 306 -3.58 12.29 6.22
CA ASP A 306 -3.08 11.57 7.38
C ASP A 306 -2.57 10.18 7.00
N GLN A 307 -1.92 9.53 7.95
CA GLN A 307 -1.38 8.18 7.79
C GLN A 307 -2.39 7.09 8.17
N VAL A 308 -3.62 7.42 8.52
CA VAL A 308 -4.62 6.49 9.10
C VAL A 308 -5.87 6.32 8.24
N SER A 309 -5.80 6.78 6.99
CA SER A 309 -6.82 6.63 5.97
C SER A 309 -6.14 6.12 4.70
N ARG A 310 -5.63 4.89 4.75
CA ARG A 310 -4.79 4.31 3.70
C ARG A 310 -5.56 3.36 2.80
N GLN A 311 -5.25 3.35 1.51
CA GLN A 311 -5.91 2.50 0.51
C GLN A 311 -4.91 1.60 -0.21
N ALA A 312 -5.31 0.35 -0.44
CA ALA A 312 -4.51 -0.64 -1.17
C ALA A 312 -4.29 -0.23 -2.63
N ALA A 313 -3.07 -0.40 -3.11
CA ALA A 313 -2.67 -0.19 -4.48
C ALA A 313 -1.68 -1.28 -4.90
N ALA A 314 -1.55 -1.52 -6.20
CA ALA A 314 -0.58 -2.47 -6.73
C ALA A 314 -0.12 -2.06 -8.12
N GLU A 315 1.14 -2.33 -8.45
CA GLU A 315 1.71 -2.01 -9.77
C GLU A 315 2.37 -3.25 -10.38
N PRO A 316 2.30 -3.43 -11.71
CA PRO A 316 3.17 -4.40 -12.38
C PRO A 316 4.63 -4.00 -12.14
N ILE A 317 5.47 -4.99 -11.84
CA ILE A 317 6.89 -4.79 -11.61
C ILE A 317 7.69 -5.77 -12.45
N ALA A 318 8.75 -5.27 -13.10
CA ALA A 318 9.60 -6.10 -13.94
C ALA A 318 10.71 -6.74 -13.12
N ILE A 319 10.97 -8.03 -13.37
CA ILE A 319 12.14 -8.77 -12.91
C ILE A 319 12.99 -9.15 -14.11
N ASP A 320 14.31 -8.96 -14.04
CA ASP A 320 15.22 -9.31 -15.12
C ASP A 320 15.66 -10.79 -15.06
N GLY A 321 16.43 -11.23 -16.06
CA GLY A 321 16.96 -12.60 -16.13
C GLY A 321 17.99 -12.95 -15.03
N HIS A 322 18.41 -11.98 -14.22
CA HIS A 322 19.27 -12.16 -13.05
C HIS A 322 18.48 -12.15 -11.74
N GLY A 323 17.15 -12.05 -11.81
CA GLY A 323 16.28 -12.02 -10.64
C GLY A 323 16.26 -10.64 -9.96
N GLN A 324 16.67 -9.56 -10.63
CA GLN A 324 16.62 -8.21 -10.07
C GLN A 324 15.33 -7.49 -10.48
N PHE A 325 14.63 -6.95 -9.49
CA PHE A 325 13.46 -6.12 -9.73
C PHE A 325 13.85 -4.69 -10.08
N THR A 326 13.15 -4.11 -11.05
CA THR A 326 13.21 -2.66 -11.34
C THR A 326 12.09 -1.97 -10.60
N GLN A 327 12.38 -0.86 -9.92
CA GLN A 327 11.37 -0.07 -9.21
C GLN A 327 10.16 0.22 -10.10
N ALA A 328 8.98 -0.14 -9.61
CA ALA A 328 7.71 0.15 -10.26
C ALA A 328 7.36 1.64 -10.15
N GLU A 329 6.66 2.14 -11.17
CA GLU A 329 6.09 3.48 -11.19
C GLU A 329 4.67 3.44 -10.61
N MET A 330 4.28 4.42 -9.78
CA MET A 330 2.87 4.56 -9.39
C MET A 330 2.02 5.00 -10.58
N THR A 331 0.96 4.26 -10.87
CA THR A 331 0.03 4.50 -11.98
C THR A 331 -1.41 4.54 -11.52
N SER A 332 -2.29 5.10 -12.35
CA SER A 332 -3.74 4.96 -12.22
C SER A 332 -4.22 3.59 -12.70
N SER A 333 -3.40 2.90 -13.50
CA SER A 333 -3.76 1.67 -14.20
C SER A 333 -3.69 0.45 -13.27
N GLY A 334 -2.78 0.46 -12.31
CA GLY A 334 -2.65 -0.57 -11.29
C GLY A 334 -2.61 -1.99 -11.85
N LEU A 335 -3.50 -2.86 -11.39
CA LEU A 335 -3.58 -4.27 -11.79
C LEU A 335 -4.06 -4.49 -13.24
N ASN A 336 -4.45 -3.44 -13.97
CA ASN A 336 -4.92 -3.54 -15.35
C ASN A 336 -3.84 -4.04 -16.34
N ASN A 337 -2.56 -3.96 -15.95
CA ASN A 337 -1.40 -4.39 -16.76
C ASN A 337 -1.34 -3.76 -18.17
N GLY A 338 -1.67 -2.47 -18.24
CA GLY A 338 -1.70 -1.71 -19.48
C GLY A 338 -2.50 -0.42 -19.34
N PRO A 339 -2.45 0.46 -20.36
CA PRO A 339 -3.13 1.75 -20.33
C PRO A 339 -4.66 1.59 -20.22
N LEU A 340 -5.29 2.51 -19.49
CA LEU A 340 -6.74 2.60 -19.39
C LEU A 340 -7.36 3.05 -20.73
N PRO A 341 -8.63 2.70 -21.02
CA PRO A 341 -9.29 3.14 -22.25
C PRO A 341 -9.34 4.67 -22.41
N GLY A 342 -9.06 5.20 -23.60
CA GLY A 342 -9.20 6.65 -23.87
C GLY A 342 -10.64 7.14 -24.03
N ILE A 343 -11.64 6.28 -23.87
CA ILE A 343 -13.05 6.67 -23.87
C ILE A 343 -13.68 6.09 -22.62
N GLY A 344 -14.24 6.94 -21.77
CA GLY A 344 -14.82 6.53 -20.50
C GLY A 344 -14.88 7.67 -19.48
N GLU A 345 -15.59 7.41 -18.38
CA GLU A 345 -15.59 8.29 -17.20
C GLU A 345 -14.68 7.72 -16.11
N TYR A 346 -13.85 8.59 -15.55
CA TYR A 346 -12.82 8.25 -14.58
C TYR A 346 -12.96 9.12 -13.33
N PRO A 347 -12.97 8.52 -12.13
CA PRO A 347 -13.01 9.28 -10.89
C PRO A 347 -11.63 9.86 -10.58
N ALA A 348 -11.59 11.10 -10.11
CA ALA A 348 -10.37 11.80 -9.77
C ALA A 348 -9.56 11.09 -8.67
N ARG A 349 -10.20 10.20 -7.89
CA ARG A 349 -9.53 9.36 -6.89
C ARG A 349 -8.40 8.50 -7.47
N ILE A 350 -8.39 8.19 -8.77
CA ILE A 350 -7.37 7.33 -9.36
C ILE A 350 -6.07 8.08 -9.71
N ALA A 351 -5.97 9.38 -9.38
CA ALA A 351 -4.75 10.14 -9.62
C ALA A 351 -3.57 9.47 -8.90
N CYS A 352 -2.51 9.19 -9.65
CA CYS A 352 -1.26 8.63 -9.14
C CYS A 352 -0.21 9.71 -8.89
N VAL A 353 -0.42 10.91 -9.43
CA VAL A 353 0.36 12.12 -9.14
C VAL A 353 -0.54 13.13 -8.46
N LEU A 354 -0.12 13.65 -7.31
CA LEU A 354 -0.81 14.71 -6.60
C LEU A 354 0.17 15.63 -5.87
N GLN A 355 0.24 16.89 -6.29
CA GLN A 355 1.13 17.87 -5.67
C GLN A 355 0.57 19.28 -5.66
N SER A 356 1.02 20.07 -4.68
CA SER A 356 0.80 21.51 -4.68
C SER A 356 1.78 22.21 -5.63
N ALA A 357 1.65 23.53 -5.82
CA ALA A 357 2.65 24.31 -6.54
C ALA A 357 4.06 24.24 -5.91
N ALA A 358 4.16 23.90 -4.62
CA ALA A 358 5.41 23.72 -3.91
C ALA A 358 5.87 22.25 -3.85
N GLY A 359 5.27 21.37 -4.65
CA GLY A 359 5.51 19.93 -4.62
C GLY A 359 4.62 19.18 -3.61
N ALA A 360 4.87 17.89 -3.49
CA ALA A 360 4.31 17.04 -2.44
C ALA A 360 5.24 17.01 -1.21
N LYS A 361 4.76 16.42 -0.12
CA LYS A 361 5.51 16.30 1.13
C LYS A 361 5.02 15.12 1.97
N PRO A 362 5.74 14.72 3.02
CA PRO A 362 5.24 13.72 3.94
C PRO A 362 3.92 14.15 4.61
N VAL A 363 2.95 13.24 4.73
CA VAL A 363 1.73 13.46 5.53
C VAL A 363 2.01 13.27 7.02
N PRO A 364 1.36 14.04 7.91
CA PRO A 364 1.57 13.92 9.35
C PRO A 364 1.03 12.59 9.91
N TYR A 365 1.74 12.03 10.89
CA TYR A 365 1.40 10.77 11.57
C TYR A 365 -0.01 10.76 12.19
N LEU A 366 -0.40 11.85 12.88
CA LEU A 366 -1.72 11.95 13.54
C LEU A 366 -2.63 12.97 12.87
N SER A 367 -3.91 12.60 12.76
CA SER A 367 -4.98 13.44 12.23
C SER A 367 -5.16 14.78 12.97
N PHE A 368 -4.67 14.89 14.22
CA PHE A 368 -4.67 16.14 14.98
C PHE A 368 -3.73 17.21 14.39
N PHE A 369 -2.68 16.81 13.67
CA PHE A 369 -1.76 17.71 12.98
C PHE A 369 -2.17 17.98 11.54
N ARG A 370 -3.40 17.63 11.12
CA ARG A 370 -3.95 17.97 9.80
C ARG A 370 -3.88 19.49 9.60
N SER A 371 -2.89 19.93 8.84
CA SER A 371 -2.76 21.34 8.50
C SER A 371 -3.87 21.74 7.52
N ARG A 372 -4.45 22.94 7.69
CA ARG A 372 -5.29 23.61 6.69
C ARG A 372 -4.47 24.12 5.48
N SER A 373 -3.46 23.35 5.10
CA SER A 373 -2.41 23.73 4.17
C SER A 373 -2.92 23.90 2.74
N SER A 374 -2.11 24.53 1.91
CA SER A 374 -2.34 24.75 0.47
C SER A 374 -2.28 23.48 -0.40
N HIS A 375 -2.24 22.30 0.23
CA HIS A 375 -2.00 21.03 -0.44
C HIS A 375 -3.31 20.34 -0.82
N PRO A 376 -3.45 19.84 -2.07
CA PRO A 376 -4.56 18.96 -2.43
C PRO A 376 -4.48 17.61 -1.74
N TYR A 377 -5.61 16.90 -1.63
CA TYR A 377 -5.69 15.59 -0.99
C TYR A 377 -6.91 14.80 -1.45
N PHE A 378 -6.79 13.47 -1.48
CA PHE A 378 -7.94 12.58 -1.64
C PHE A 378 -8.82 12.61 -0.40
N THR A 379 -10.14 12.64 -0.56
CA THR A 379 -11.10 12.58 0.54
C THR A 379 -12.45 12.08 0.05
N GLN A 380 -13.35 11.77 0.97
CA GLN A 380 -14.78 11.56 0.72
C GLN A 380 -15.61 12.55 1.55
N THR A 381 -16.91 12.61 1.28
CA THR A 381 -17.83 13.31 2.18
C THR A 381 -18.07 12.49 3.46
N GLY A 382 -18.77 13.06 4.45
CA GLY A 382 -19.22 12.29 5.61
C GLY A 382 -18.12 11.60 6.41
N ARG A 383 -18.43 10.37 6.86
CA ARG A 383 -17.56 9.52 7.69
C ARG A 383 -17.30 8.19 6.97
N ASP A 384 -16.59 7.30 7.65
CA ASP A 384 -16.43 5.88 7.29
C ASP A 384 -17.77 5.22 6.92
N ARG A 385 -17.78 4.35 5.90
CA ARG A 385 -18.97 3.72 5.31
C ARG A 385 -18.60 2.44 4.55
N GLU A 386 -19.59 1.61 4.22
CA GLU A 386 -19.44 0.31 3.53
C GLU A 386 -20.12 0.28 2.14
N GLY A 387 -20.24 1.44 1.49
CA GLY A 387 -20.97 1.58 0.23
C GLY A 387 -21.13 3.04 -0.20
N ASP A 388 -21.61 3.27 -1.42
CA ASP A 388 -21.93 4.59 -1.98
C ASP A 388 -20.78 5.61 -1.81
N GLY A 389 -19.55 5.18 -2.14
CA GLY A 389 -18.40 6.05 -2.05
C GLY A 389 -18.47 7.19 -3.06
N ASP A 390 -17.85 8.30 -2.69
CA ASP A 390 -17.87 9.54 -3.47
C ASP A 390 -16.50 10.21 -3.50
N GLN A 391 -15.41 9.42 -3.47
CA GLN A 391 -14.08 9.98 -3.31
C GLN A 391 -13.72 11.00 -4.40
N TYR A 392 -13.06 12.07 -4.00
CA TYR A 392 -12.65 13.17 -4.84
C TYR A 392 -11.33 13.79 -4.36
N ILE A 393 -10.72 14.62 -5.21
CA ILE A 393 -9.56 15.43 -4.82
C ILE A 393 -10.09 16.77 -4.32
N ALA A 394 -9.82 17.08 -3.05
CA ALA A 394 -10.16 18.36 -2.45
C ALA A 394 -8.98 19.33 -2.51
N ASN A 395 -9.30 20.62 -2.46
CA ASN A 395 -8.35 21.70 -2.21
C ASN A 395 -7.22 21.81 -3.27
N LEU A 396 -7.54 21.62 -4.56
CA LEU A 396 -6.63 22.00 -5.65
C LEU A 396 -6.53 23.53 -5.69
N ARG A 397 -5.34 24.07 -5.42
CA ARG A 397 -5.04 25.51 -5.43
C ARG A 397 -4.16 25.90 -6.61
N ASP A 398 -3.97 27.20 -6.83
CA ASP A 398 -3.17 27.68 -7.95
C ASP A 398 -1.82 26.95 -8.05
N GLY A 399 -1.56 26.39 -9.23
CA GLY A 399 -0.36 25.62 -9.56
C GLY A 399 -0.37 24.15 -9.14
N ALA A 400 -1.34 23.70 -8.34
CA ALA A 400 -1.48 22.29 -7.96
C ALA A 400 -1.84 21.41 -9.16
N VAL A 401 -1.38 20.15 -9.11
CA VAL A 401 -1.54 19.17 -10.19
C VAL A 401 -2.12 17.88 -9.66
N ALA A 402 -3.10 17.32 -10.39
CA ALA A 402 -3.50 15.93 -10.32
C ALA A 402 -3.11 15.24 -11.65
N GLY A 403 -2.40 14.13 -11.60
CA GLY A 403 -1.95 13.40 -12.79
C GLY A 403 -2.37 11.94 -12.79
N PHE A 404 -2.60 11.42 -13.98
CA PHE A 404 -3.21 10.12 -14.24
C PHE A 404 -2.39 9.38 -15.31
N LYS A 405 -2.00 8.14 -15.03
CA LYS A 405 -1.07 7.35 -15.87
C LYS A 405 -1.59 5.91 -16.05
N TYR A 406 -1.66 5.31 -17.23
CA TYR A 406 -1.63 5.88 -18.58
C TYR A 406 -2.97 5.57 -19.28
N PHE A 407 -3.23 6.23 -20.41
CA PHE A 407 -4.42 6.01 -21.22
C PHE A 407 -4.05 5.76 -22.68
N ASP A 408 -4.84 4.95 -23.37
CA ASP A 408 -4.82 4.86 -24.84
C ASP A 408 -5.71 5.95 -25.42
N LEU A 409 -5.11 7.10 -25.74
CA LEU A 409 -5.83 8.30 -26.19
C LEU A 409 -5.97 8.41 -27.72
N THR A 410 -5.66 7.35 -28.47
CA THR A 410 -5.63 7.38 -29.94
C THR A 410 -6.97 7.83 -30.56
N GLU A 411 -8.08 7.40 -29.97
CA GLU A 411 -9.44 7.73 -30.41
C GLU A 411 -10.10 8.87 -29.61
N THR A 412 -9.40 9.43 -28.62
CA THR A 412 -9.93 10.49 -27.75
C THR A 412 -9.92 11.83 -28.49
N ARG A 413 -11.02 12.60 -28.39
CA ARG A 413 -11.19 13.91 -29.03
C ARG A 413 -11.78 14.98 -28.12
N SER A 414 -12.37 14.60 -26.99
CA SER A 414 -12.89 15.56 -26.03
C SER A 414 -12.59 15.15 -24.59
N ILE A 415 -12.59 16.14 -23.72
CA ILE A 415 -12.50 15.95 -22.28
C ILE A 415 -13.55 16.80 -21.57
N ALA A 416 -14.18 16.21 -20.56
CA ALA A 416 -15.08 16.87 -19.63
C ALA A 416 -14.56 16.73 -18.20
N VAL A 417 -14.69 17.75 -17.36
CA VAL A 417 -14.20 17.74 -15.97
C VAL A 417 -15.32 18.20 -15.04
N ASP A 418 -15.72 17.35 -14.10
CA ASP A 418 -16.60 17.73 -12.98
C ASP A 418 -15.75 18.32 -11.85
N SER A 419 -15.92 19.62 -11.63
CA SER A 419 -15.24 20.35 -10.57
C SER A 419 -16.17 21.30 -9.85
N ARG A 420 -15.81 21.66 -8.62
CA ARG A 420 -16.67 22.41 -7.70
C ARG A 420 -15.89 23.49 -6.95
N ARG A 421 -16.56 24.61 -6.70
CA ARG A 421 -16.17 25.67 -5.74
C ARG A 421 -14.88 26.43 -6.06
N GLY A 422 -14.53 26.62 -7.33
CA GLY A 422 -13.34 27.38 -7.73
C GLY A 422 -13.63 28.57 -8.66
N ASP A 423 -12.61 29.39 -8.92
CA ASP A 423 -12.67 30.43 -9.94
C ASP A 423 -11.33 30.47 -10.69
N GLY A 424 -11.33 29.95 -11.92
CA GLY A 424 -10.12 29.75 -12.69
C GLY A 424 -10.29 28.76 -13.84
N LYS A 425 -9.19 28.10 -14.20
CA LYS A 425 -9.13 27.07 -15.23
C LYS A 425 -8.33 25.87 -14.77
N ILE A 426 -8.68 24.69 -15.27
CA ILE A 426 -7.82 23.52 -15.23
C ILE A 426 -7.20 23.39 -16.63
N PHE A 427 -5.88 23.41 -16.67
CA PHE A 427 -5.07 23.18 -17.86
C PHE A 427 -4.69 21.70 -17.93
N ILE A 428 -4.86 21.09 -19.10
CA ILE A 428 -4.60 19.67 -19.32
C ILE A 428 -3.37 19.54 -20.21
N SER A 429 -2.37 18.78 -19.76
CA SER A 429 -1.11 18.51 -20.47
C SER A 429 -0.83 16.99 -20.51
N THR A 430 -0.02 16.53 -21.46
CA THR A 430 0.46 15.13 -21.53
C THR A 430 1.79 14.89 -20.81
N GLU A 431 2.46 15.97 -20.42
CA GLU A 431 3.67 15.97 -19.62
C GLU A 431 3.48 16.88 -18.41
N LEU A 432 4.10 16.54 -17.29
CA LEU A 432 3.86 17.20 -15.99
C LEU A 432 4.04 18.73 -16.06
N ASP A 433 5.13 19.18 -16.69
CA ASP A 433 5.46 20.59 -16.90
C ASP A 433 5.40 21.01 -18.38
N GLY A 434 4.72 20.20 -19.21
CA GLY A 434 4.54 20.45 -20.63
C GLY A 434 3.45 21.48 -20.94
N ALA A 435 3.45 21.95 -22.19
CA ALA A 435 2.44 22.87 -22.69
C ALA A 435 1.03 22.26 -22.64
N PRO A 436 0.00 23.04 -22.27
CA PRO A 436 -1.36 22.52 -22.22
C PRO A 436 -1.90 22.23 -23.61
N ILE A 437 -2.51 21.06 -23.75
CA ILE A 437 -3.24 20.63 -24.95
C ILE A 437 -4.71 21.04 -24.92
N ALA A 438 -5.25 21.35 -23.73
CA ALA A 438 -6.60 21.87 -23.55
C ALA A 438 -6.72 22.67 -22.24
N SER A 439 -7.84 23.38 -22.09
CA SER A 439 -8.22 24.00 -20.81
C SER A 439 -9.72 24.01 -20.64
N VAL A 440 -10.19 23.77 -19.42
CA VAL A 440 -11.61 23.88 -19.04
C VAL A 440 -11.77 24.97 -17.98
N ARG A 441 -12.91 25.67 -18.01
CA ARG A 441 -13.26 26.63 -16.95
C ARG A 441 -13.64 25.86 -15.68
N VAL A 442 -13.25 26.37 -14.52
CA VAL A 442 -13.77 25.87 -13.24
C VAL A 442 -15.00 26.70 -12.84
N PRO A 443 -16.15 26.07 -12.57
CA PRO A 443 -17.36 26.77 -12.16
C PRO A 443 -17.31 27.18 -10.68
N THR A 444 -17.95 28.30 -10.36
CA THR A 444 -18.00 28.87 -9.00
C THR A 444 -18.75 28.01 -7.97
N HIS A 445 -19.66 27.14 -8.43
CA HIS A 445 -20.44 26.26 -7.58
C HIS A 445 -20.11 24.80 -7.86
N SER A 446 -20.72 24.22 -8.89
CA SER A 446 -20.47 22.86 -9.37
C SER A 446 -20.82 22.79 -10.83
N GLY A 447 -20.08 22.00 -11.61
CA GLY A 447 -20.46 21.79 -12.99
C GLY A 447 -19.42 21.04 -13.81
N LEU A 448 -19.92 20.45 -14.88
CA LEU A 448 -19.14 19.79 -15.91
C LEU A 448 -18.70 20.82 -16.95
N SER A 449 -17.39 20.96 -17.15
CA SER A 449 -16.82 21.82 -18.19
C SER A 449 -16.07 21.01 -19.22
N ARG A 450 -16.24 21.35 -20.51
CA ARG A 450 -15.75 20.58 -21.65
C ARG A 450 -14.71 21.34 -22.48
N ALA A 451 -13.81 20.59 -23.10
CA ALA A 451 -12.87 21.09 -24.11
C ALA A 451 -12.59 20.00 -25.16
N SER A 452 -12.26 20.42 -26.38
CA SER A 452 -11.71 19.52 -27.40
C SER A 452 -10.25 19.21 -27.11
N LEU A 453 -9.81 18.02 -27.52
CA LEU A 453 -8.42 17.57 -27.48
C LEU A 453 -7.87 17.47 -28.91
N PRO A 454 -6.55 17.65 -29.12
CA PRO A 454 -5.94 17.47 -30.43
C PRO A 454 -6.01 16.01 -30.89
N GLU A 455 -5.96 15.79 -32.20
CA GLU A 455 -5.81 14.46 -32.77
C GLU A 455 -4.36 13.95 -32.61
N GLY A 456 -4.17 12.64 -32.77
CA GLY A 456 -2.84 12.02 -32.79
C GLY A 456 -2.19 11.83 -31.42
N LEU A 457 -2.98 11.80 -30.34
CA LEU A 457 -2.49 11.38 -29.02
C LEU A 457 -2.11 9.89 -29.01
N GLY A 458 -1.17 9.51 -28.14
CA GLY A 458 -0.55 8.18 -28.13
C GLY A 458 -1.33 7.12 -27.34
N LYS A 459 -0.86 5.87 -27.45
CA LYS A 459 -1.44 4.70 -26.75
C LYS A 459 -1.09 4.61 -25.26
N GLU A 460 -0.03 5.25 -24.84
CA GLU A 460 0.45 5.24 -23.47
C GLU A 460 0.72 6.69 -23.06
N THR A 461 -0.36 7.43 -22.82
CA THR A 461 -0.31 8.87 -22.60
C THR A 461 -0.80 9.20 -21.20
N ALA A 462 0.00 9.96 -20.46
CA ALA A 462 -0.40 10.51 -19.17
C ALA A 462 -1.26 11.77 -19.37
N LEU A 463 -2.11 12.07 -18.40
CA LEU A 463 -2.86 13.33 -18.36
C LEU A 463 -2.60 14.05 -17.04
N TYR A 464 -2.19 15.31 -17.13
CA TYR A 464 -1.91 16.17 -15.98
C TYR A 464 -2.88 17.36 -15.97
N PHE A 465 -3.59 17.53 -14.87
CA PHE A 465 -4.61 18.54 -14.66
C PHE A 465 -4.07 19.58 -13.67
N ARG A 466 -3.64 20.72 -14.19
CA ARG A 466 -3.10 21.82 -13.40
C ARG A 466 -4.13 22.91 -13.19
N TYR A 467 -4.50 23.18 -11.94
CA TYR A 467 -5.40 24.28 -11.63
C TYR A 467 -4.66 25.62 -11.63
N ARG A 468 -5.26 26.64 -12.25
CA ARG A 468 -4.82 28.04 -12.19
C ARG A 468 -6.01 28.93 -11.90
N GLY A 469 -5.96 29.68 -10.81
CA GLY A 469 -7.11 30.45 -10.36
C GLY A 469 -6.99 30.95 -8.94
N THR A 470 -8.10 31.48 -8.41
CA THR A 470 -8.19 31.93 -7.02
C THR A 470 -8.88 30.88 -6.14
N GLY A 471 -8.62 30.92 -4.84
CA GLY A 471 -9.20 29.98 -3.89
C GLY A 471 -8.73 28.54 -4.08
N ALA A 472 -9.66 27.60 -4.01
CA ALA A 472 -9.40 26.18 -4.15
C ALA A 472 -10.59 25.50 -4.86
N THR A 473 -10.34 24.47 -5.66
CA THR A 473 -11.40 23.70 -6.33
C THR A 473 -11.35 22.23 -5.89
N ASP A 474 -12.51 21.59 -5.88
CA ASP A 474 -12.64 20.14 -5.71
C ASP A 474 -12.81 19.49 -7.10
N PHE A 475 -12.16 18.35 -7.34
CA PHE A 475 -12.17 17.62 -8.62
C PHE A 475 -12.72 16.21 -8.38
N HIS A 476 -13.85 15.91 -9.02
CA HIS A 476 -14.61 14.67 -8.78
C HIS A 476 -14.40 13.63 -9.87
N THR A 477 -14.71 13.94 -11.13
CA THR A 477 -14.57 13.01 -12.26
C THR A 477 -14.11 13.74 -13.51
N PHE A 478 -13.52 13.00 -14.45
CA PHE A 478 -13.35 13.48 -15.81
C PHE A 478 -13.85 12.43 -16.79
N THR A 479 -14.33 12.87 -17.95
CA THR A 479 -14.79 12.00 -19.03
C THR A 479 -13.93 12.24 -20.25
N LEU A 480 -13.41 11.16 -20.83
CA LEU A 480 -12.74 11.18 -22.13
C LEU A 480 -13.74 10.70 -23.18
N GLY A 481 -13.95 11.52 -24.21
CA GLY A 481 -14.92 11.27 -25.28
C GLY A 481 -14.26 11.12 -26.64
N GLY A 482 -14.94 10.42 -27.55
CA GLY A 482 -14.50 10.24 -28.94
C GLY A 482 -14.93 11.39 -29.85
N ALA A 483 -14.72 11.24 -31.16
CA ALA A 483 -15.10 12.24 -32.17
C ALA A 483 -16.60 12.60 -32.19
N SER A 484 -17.47 11.70 -31.70
CA SER A 484 -18.92 11.92 -31.63
C SER A 484 -19.36 12.76 -30.41
N ASP A 485 -18.46 13.03 -29.48
CA ASP A 485 -18.71 13.75 -28.22
C ASP A 485 -18.15 15.19 -28.21
N VAL A 486 -17.69 15.68 -29.36
CA VAL A 486 -17.04 17.00 -29.55
C VAL A 486 -18.06 18.10 -29.83
#